data_AF-A0A7C4UDW2-F1
#
_entry.id   AF-A0A7C4UDW2-F1
#
_cell.length_a   1.000
_cell.length_b   1.000
_cell.length_c   1.000
_cell.angle_alpha   90.00
_cell.angle_beta   90.00
_cell.angle_gamma   90.00
#
_symmetry.space_group_name_H-M   'P 1'
#
loop_
_entity.id
_entity.type
_entity.pdbx_description
1 polymer ?
#
loop_
_entity_poly.entity_id
_entity_poly.type
_entity_poly.pdbx_seq_one_letter_code
_entity_poly.pdbx_strand_id
1 'polypeptide(L)'
;MNKNFEQNQINNIVNKFDKNEEKFLDLPQIEKGLPFNERLNELFEKSVFVESEDGKKYILQNGTRIAVIADVNGVQIPFYQSSGGTGGKISGEWYPFFGNAGAWLIKGNIEDLKRGYGIAELKEMMDYLNTNLPEYLYNNLLTDEQKKSFSNSTWKRQVGKIQSVKDKNPEFILDPDEAGEYMAKILGYKLSDAPRDGSDPKRSEFLEKILDSIKTKLDIFKKF
;
A
#
# COMPACT_ATOMS: atom_id res chain seq x y z
N MET A 1 54.36 -0.03 4.83
CA MET A 1 53.14 -0.86 4.83
C MET A 1 52.11 -0.19 3.93
N ASN A 2 51.56 -0.97 3.00
CA ASN A 2 51.05 -0.47 1.73
C ASN A 2 49.54 -0.17 1.83
N LYS A 3 49.16 1.10 2.04
CA LYS A 3 47.75 1.56 2.14
C LYS A 3 46.87 1.13 0.94
N ASN A 4 47.49 0.88 -0.22
CA ASN A 4 46.80 0.43 -1.42
C ASN A 4 46.30 -1.02 -1.36
N PHE A 5 46.82 -1.85 -0.45
CA PHE A 5 46.38 -3.25 -0.32
C PHE A 5 45.09 -3.37 0.49
N GLU A 6 44.94 -2.54 1.54
CA GLU A 6 43.71 -2.47 2.35
C GLU A 6 42.56 -1.82 1.58
N GLN A 7 42.83 -0.75 0.81
CA GLN A 7 41.79 -0.10 -0.02
C GLN A 7 41.23 -1.05 -1.09
N ASN A 8 42.09 -1.88 -1.71
CA ASN A 8 41.67 -2.86 -2.71
C ASN A 8 40.93 -4.07 -2.10
N GLN A 9 41.22 -4.45 -0.86
CA GLN A 9 40.41 -5.45 -0.16
C GLN A 9 39.05 -4.90 0.26
N ILE A 10 38.97 -3.65 0.70
CA ILE A 10 37.71 -2.99 1.02
C ILE A 10 36.84 -2.84 -0.25
N ASN A 11 37.41 -2.40 -1.37
CA ASN A 11 36.68 -2.30 -2.64
C ASN A 11 36.21 -3.67 -3.17
N ASN A 12 36.98 -4.74 -2.94
CA ASN A 12 36.56 -6.11 -3.27
C ASN A 12 35.52 -6.70 -2.31
N ILE A 13 35.41 -6.18 -1.09
CA ILE A 13 34.37 -6.56 -0.12
C ILE A 13 33.08 -5.78 -0.41
N VAL A 14 33.17 -4.50 -0.75
CA VAL A 14 32.01 -3.67 -1.13
C VAL A 14 31.38 -4.17 -2.44
N ASN A 15 32.19 -4.57 -3.43
CA ASN A 15 31.68 -5.17 -4.68
C ASN A 15 31.22 -6.64 -4.54
N LYS A 16 31.36 -7.26 -3.37
CA LYS A 16 30.88 -8.65 -3.10
C LYS A 16 29.50 -8.70 -2.44
N PHE A 17 28.93 -7.56 -2.08
CA PHE A 17 27.57 -7.44 -1.54
C PHE A 17 26.53 -6.98 -2.57
N ASP A 18 26.92 -6.74 -3.83
CA ASP A 18 26.00 -6.90 -4.96
C ASP A 18 25.80 -8.39 -5.22
N LYS A 19 25.15 -9.08 -4.27
CA LYS A 19 24.38 -10.25 -4.65
C LYS A 19 23.32 -9.72 -5.59
N ASN A 20 23.25 -10.30 -6.78
CA ASN A 20 22.06 -10.24 -7.62
C ASN A 20 20.87 -10.71 -6.77
N GLU A 21 20.29 -9.83 -5.95
CA GLU A 21 18.95 -10.04 -5.43
C GLU A 21 18.07 -10.06 -6.67
N GLU A 22 17.47 -11.21 -6.92
CA GLU A 22 16.49 -11.37 -7.97
C GLU A 22 15.42 -10.30 -7.76
N LYS A 23 15.38 -9.30 -8.64
CA LYS A 23 14.34 -8.30 -8.65
C LYS A 23 13.12 -8.92 -9.33
N PHE A 24 12.00 -8.92 -8.63
CA PHE A 24 10.73 -9.40 -9.12
C PHE A 24 9.89 -8.29 -9.75
N LEU A 25 10.24 -7.02 -9.47
CA LEU A 25 9.57 -5.84 -10.01
C LEU A 25 10.54 -4.90 -10.73
N ASP A 26 10.10 -4.32 -11.85
CA ASP A 26 10.82 -3.25 -12.54
C ASP A 26 10.44 -1.89 -11.93
N LEU A 27 10.95 -1.62 -10.73
CA LEU A 27 10.64 -0.41 -9.98
C LEU A 27 11.60 0.73 -10.34
N PRO A 28 11.09 1.94 -10.62
CA PRO A 28 11.93 3.07 -10.98
C PRO A 28 12.79 3.52 -9.80
N GLN A 29 13.87 4.23 -10.09
CA GLN A 29 14.56 5.01 -9.06
C GLN A 29 13.85 6.35 -8.87
N ILE A 30 13.78 6.80 -7.62
CA ILE A 30 13.20 8.09 -7.23
C ILE A 30 14.25 8.88 -6.45
N GLU A 31 14.30 10.19 -6.69
CA GLU A 31 15.22 11.07 -5.99
C GLU A 31 14.75 11.29 -4.54
N LYS A 32 15.51 10.73 -3.59
CA LYS A 32 15.19 10.81 -2.15
C LYS A 32 15.24 12.23 -1.57
N GLY A 33 15.92 13.15 -2.26
CA GLY A 33 16.01 14.56 -1.88
C GLY A 33 14.75 15.38 -2.17
N LEU A 34 13.85 14.86 -3.00
CA LEU A 34 12.62 15.56 -3.36
C LEU A 34 11.65 15.66 -2.17
N PRO A 35 10.87 16.76 -2.09
CA PRO A 35 9.76 16.86 -1.16
C PRO A 35 8.83 15.65 -1.24
N PHE A 36 8.23 15.27 -0.11
CA PHE A 36 7.37 14.09 -0.01
C PHE A 36 6.29 14.03 -1.11
N ASN A 37 5.59 15.14 -1.35
CA ASN A 37 4.53 15.19 -2.36
C ASN A 37 5.06 15.06 -3.79
N GLU A 38 6.29 15.48 -4.06
CA GLU A 38 6.93 15.31 -5.38
C GLU A 38 7.31 13.84 -5.59
N ARG A 39 7.90 13.17 -4.60
CA ARG A 39 8.14 11.72 -4.63
C ARG A 39 6.85 10.92 -4.83
N LEU A 40 5.78 11.33 -4.15
CA LEU A 40 4.47 10.70 -4.27
C LEU A 40 3.91 10.87 -5.69
N ASN A 41 4.03 12.06 -6.28
CA ASN A 41 3.60 12.32 -7.65
C ASN A 41 4.43 11.50 -8.66
N GLU A 42 5.74 11.40 -8.49
CA GLU A 42 6.58 10.57 -9.36
C GLU A 42 6.12 9.10 -9.38
N LEU A 43 5.63 8.57 -8.26
CA LEU A 43 5.11 7.20 -8.22
C LEU A 43 3.84 7.01 -9.06
N PHE A 44 2.98 8.03 -9.16
CA PHE A 44 1.84 7.99 -10.09
C PHE A 44 2.29 8.18 -11.53
N GLU A 45 3.16 9.14 -11.81
CA GLU A 45 3.68 9.41 -13.16
C GLU A 45 4.42 8.22 -13.76
N LYS A 46 5.13 7.46 -12.92
CA LYS A 46 5.85 6.24 -13.31
C LYS A 46 5.00 4.97 -13.18
N SER A 47 3.69 5.10 -12.94
CA SER A 47 2.73 4.00 -12.84
C SER A 47 3.05 2.95 -11.76
N VAL A 48 3.83 3.32 -10.73
CA VAL A 48 3.98 2.49 -9.53
C VAL A 48 2.70 2.55 -8.70
N PHE A 49 2.10 3.73 -8.61
CA PHE A 49 0.74 3.92 -8.11
C PHE A 49 -0.23 4.15 -9.27
N VAL A 50 -1.47 3.70 -9.07
CA VAL A 50 -2.52 3.74 -10.07
C VAL A 50 -3.72 4.52 -9.56
N GLU A 51 -4.28 5.36 -10.42
CA GLU A 51 -5.53 6.07 -10.18
C GLU A 51 -6.74 5.16 -10.43
N SER A 52 -7.86 5.43 -9.77
CA SER A 52 -9.14 4.83 -10.13
C SER A 52 -9.58 5.28 -11.53
N GLU A 53 -10.55 4.58 -12.08
CA GLU A 53 -11.15 4.91 -13.39
C GLU A 53 -11.69 6.34 -13.49
N ASP A 54 -12.03 6.95 -12.35
CA ASP A 54 -12.49 8.32 -12.25
C ASP A 54 -11.44 9.30 -11.68
N GLY A 55 -10.16 8.93 -11.75
CA GLY A 55 -9.02 9.81 -11.46
C GLY A 55 -8.72 10.03 -9.98
N LYS A 56 -9.22 9.15 -9.09
CA LYS A 56 -8.92 9.24 -7.66
C LYS A 56 -7.64 8.48 -7.33
N LYS A 57 -6.83 9.04 -6.45
CA LYS A 57 -5.51 8.53 -6.09
C LYS A 57 -5.50 7.78 -4.75
N TYR A 58 -6.38 8.18 -3.83
CA TYR A 58 -6.29 7.79 -2.43
C TYR A 58 -7.60 7.21 -1.91
N ILE A 59 -7.51 6.27 -0.97
CA ILE A 59 -8.68 5.69 -0.30
C ILE A 59 -8.58 5.96 1.20
N LEU A 60 -9.58 6.60 1.79
CA LEU A 60 -9.63 6.83 3.23
C LEU A 60 -10.27 5.62 3.94
N GLN A 61 -9.47 4.85 4.69
CA GLN A 61 -9.86 3.56 5.24
C GLN A 61 -10.48 3.61 6.66
N ASN A 62 -10.32 4.72 7.40
CA ASN A 62 -11.00 5.02 8.67
C ASN A 62 -10.56 6.37 9.29
N GLY A 63 -10.62 7.46 8.53
CA GLY A 63 -10.42 8.82 9.04
C GLY A 63 -8.96 9.22 9.27
N THR A 64 -8.08 8.26 9.55
CA THR A 64 -6.64 8.48 9.76
C THR A 64 -5.72 7.59 8.93
N ARG A 65 -6.27 6.57 8.26
CA ARG A 65 -5.52 5.69 7.36
C ARG A 65 -5.86 6.01 5.92
N ILE A 66 -4.82 6.29 5.15
CA ILE A 66 -4.90 6.49 3.71
C ILE A 66 -4.26 5.26 3.07
N ALA A 67 -4.92 4.74 2.06
CA ALA A 67 -4.40 3.70 1.20
C ALA A 67 -4.16 4.25 -0.21
N VAL A 68 -3.22 3.63 -0.91
CA VAL A 68 -2.89 3.81 -2.33
C VAL A 68 -3.07 2.47 -3.03
N ILE A 69 -3.28 2.50 -4.35
CA ILE A 69 -3.25 1.30 -5.18
C ILE A 69 -1.88 1.25 -5.88
N ALA A 70 -1.13 0.17 -5.66
CA ALA A 70 0.13 -0.05 -6.35
C ALA A 70 -0.04 -1.06 -7.48
N ASP A 71 0.65 -0.83 -8.58
CA ASP A 71 0.81 -1.81 -9.65
C ASP A 71 1.95 -2.77 -9.29
N VAL A 72 1.63 -4.06 -9.19
CA VAL A 72 2.59 -5.13 -8.92
C VAL A 72 2.55 -6.06 -10.13
N ASN A 73 3.39 -5.79 -11.13
CA ASN A 73 3.43 -6.50 -12.42
C ASN A 73 2.03 -6.67 -13.05
N GLY A 74 1.28 -5.58 -13.22
CA GLY A 74 -0.07 -5.57 -13.79
C GLY A 74 -1.17 -6.01 -12.81
N VAL A 75 -0.84 -6.36 -11.57
CA VAL A 75 -1.79 -6.69 -10.51
C VAL A 75 -1.94 -5.52 -9.56
N GLN A 76 -3.12 -4.91 -9.53
CA GLN A 76 -3.44 -3.80 -8.63
C GLN A 76 -3.65 -4.29 -7.19
N ILE A 77 -2.81 -3.83 -6.27
CA ILE A 77 -2.84 -4.23 -4.86
C ILE A 77 -2.95 -2.98 -3.98
N PRO A 78 -3.90 -2.91 -3.03
CA PRO A 78 -4.01 -1.77 -2.14
C PRO A 78 -3.01 -1.89 -0.98
N PHE A 79 -2.32 -0.78 -0.68
CA PHE A 79 -1.34 -0.66 0.39
C PHE A 79 -1.72 0.46 1.35
N TYR A 80 -1.43 0.28 2.64
CA TYR A 80 -1.62 1.29 3.68
C TYR A 80 -0.38 1.38 4.58
N GLN A 81 -0.15 2.54 5.19
CA GLN A 81 0.86 2.67 6.25
C GLN A 81 0.26 2.37 7.63
N SER A 82 0.98 1.59 8.44
CA SER A 82 0.57 1.27 9.80
C SER A 82 0.68 2.50 10.71
N SER A 83 -0.44 2.92 11.30
CA SER A 83 -0.55 4.17 12.08
C SER A 83 0.00 4.11 13.52
N GLY A 84 0.31 2.93 14.06
CA GLY A 84 0.62 2.81 15.49
C GLY A 84 1.42 1.58 15.93
N GLY A 85 2.06 0.87 14.99
CA GLY A 85 2.93 -0.27 15.32
C GLY A 85 2.30 -1.41 16.16
N THR A 86 0.97 -1.45 16.27
CA THR A 86 0.29 -2.38 17.17
C THR A 86 0.41 -3.83 16.67
N GLY A 87 0.55 -4.76 17.61
CA GLY A 87 0.70 -6.19 17.33
C GLY A 87 2.05 -6.58 16.72
N GLY A 88 3.06 -5.72 16.79
CA GLY A 88 4.40 -6.03 16.27
C GLY A 88 4.66 -5.53 14.84
N LYS A 89 3.71 -4.84 14.22
CA LYS A 89 3.98 -4.03 13.01
C LYS A 89 4.91 -2.88 13.36
N ILE A 90 5.65 -2.38 12.38
CA ILE A 90 6.42 -1.15 12.55
C ILE A 90 5.51 0.02 12.15
N SER A 91 5.54 1.09 12.94
CA SER A 91 4.76 2.29 12.62
C SER A 91 5.37 3.00 11.42
N GLY A 92 4.54 3.47 10.49
CA GLY A 92 4.97 4.12 9.25
C GLY A 92 5.28 3.17 8.10
N GLU A 93 5.48 1.88 8.36
CA GLU A 93 5.71 0.91 7.28
C GLU A 93 4.45 0.62 6.48
N TRP A 94 4.67 0.36 5.19
CA TRP A 94 3.69 -0.02 4.19
C TRP A 94 3.36 -1.50 4.25
N TYR A 95 2.08 -1.81 4.19
CA TYR A 95 1.58 -3.18 4.21
C TYR A 95 0.41 -3.36 3.24
N PRO A 96 0.35 -4.49 2.52
CA PRO A 96 -0.79 -4.82 1.68
C PRO A 96 -2.01 -5.24 2.52
N PHE A 97 -3.20 -5.01 1.99
CA PHE A 97 -4.46 -5.47 2.58
C PHE A 97 -5.45 -5.86 1.47
N PHE A 98 -6.56 -6.48 1.83
CA PHE A 98 -7.42 -7.20 0.87
C PHE A 98 -8.91 -6.92 1.05
N GLY A 99 -9.22 -5.73 1.57
CA GLY A 99 -10.60 -5.27 1.72
C GLY A 99 -10.80 -4.48 3.01
N ASN A 100 -12.02 -3.97 3.17
CA ASN A 100 -12.44 -3.25 4.35
C ASN A 100 -13.81 -3.74 4.81
N ALA A 101 -13.96 -3.90 6.11
CA ALA A 101 -15.24 -4.15 6.76
C ALA A 101 -15.44 -3.08 7.84
N GLY A 102 -16.08 -1.97 7.44
CA GLY A 102 -16.27 -0.80 8.29
C GLY A 102 -14.95 -0.10 8.64
N ALA A 103 -14.45 -0.29 9.87
CA ALA A 103 -13.19 0.28 10.34
C ALA A 103 -12.01 -0.72 10.28
N TRP A 104 -12.27 -1.95 9.82
CA TRP A 104 -11.33 -3.06 9.84
C TRP A 104 -10.78 -3.36 8.46
N LEU A 105 -9.47 -3.22 8.31
CA LEU A 105 -8.76 -3.73 7.14
C LEU A 105 -8.72 -5.25 7.18
N ILE A 106 -9.18 -5.89 6.11
CA ILE A 106 -9.07 -7.33 5.92
C ILE A 106 -7.63 -7.62 5.50
N LYS A 107 -6.90 -8.26 6.40
CA LYS A 107 -5.49 -8.66 6.22
C LYS A 107 -5.27 -9.96 6.98
N GLY A 108 -4.25 -10.73 6.63
CA GLY A 108 -3.92 -11.95 7.37
C GLY A 108 -3.27 -11.68 8.72
N ASN A 109 -2.59 -12.71 9.24
CA ASN A 109 -1.82 -12.57 10.48
C ASN A 109 -0.60 -11.67 10.25
N ILE A 110 0.04 -11.26 11.35
CA ILE A 110 1.10 -10.25 11.31
C ILE A 110 2.39 -10.80 10.71
N GLU A 111 2.68 -12.07 10.94
CA GLU A 111 3.88 -12.73 10.41
C GLU A 111 3.82 -12.89 8.89
N ASP A 112 2.65 -13.24 8.34
CA ASP A 112 2.45 -13.28 6.90
C ASP A 112 2.49 -11.88 6.30
N LEU A 113 1.80 -10.93 6.92
CA LEU A 113 1.78 -9.53 6.47
C LEU A 113 3.19 -8.94 6.32
N LYS A 114 4.07 -9.15 7.30
CA LYS A 114 5.46 -8.67 7.29
C LYS A 114 6.31 -9.29 6.18
N ARG A 115 5.96 -10.50 5.75
CA ARG A 115 6.65 -11.26 4.72
C ARG A 115 6.03 -11.09 3.34
N GLY A 116 5.12 -10.12 3.14
CA GLY A 116 4.38 -9.98 1.89
C GLY A 116 3.55 -11.23 1.56
N TYR A 117 3.07 -11.95 2.58
CA TYR A 117 2.35 -13.23 2.46
C TYR A 117 3.14 -14.34 1.75
N GLY A 118 4.47 -14.26 1.74
CA GLY A 118 5.33 -15.18 0.99
C GLY A 118 5.30 -14.96 -0.52
N ILE A 119 4.78 -13.82 -0.98
CA ILE A 119 4.81 -13.39 -2.38
C ILE A 119 5.93 -12.37 -2.52
N ALA A 120 6.96 -12.70 -3.30
CA ALA A 120 8.20 -11.94 -3.36
C ALA A 120 7.99 -10.52 -3.89
N GLU A 121 7.15 -10.37 -4.90
CA GLU A 121 6.72 -9.11 -5.49
C GLU A 121 6.07 -8.19 -4.46
N LEU A 122 5.21 -8.73 -3.57
CA LEU A 122 4.60 -7.93 -2.52
C LEU A 122 5.64 -7.46 -1.50
N LYS A 123 6.61 -8.32 -1.15
CA LYS A 123 7.68 -7.95 -0.22
C LYS A 123 8.58 -6.87 -0.82
N GLU A 124 8.95 -7.00 -2.09
CA GLU A 124 9.76 -6.01 -2.80
C GLU A 124 9.04 -4.66 -2.90
N MET A 125 7.75 -4.65 -3.24
CA MET A 125 6.95 -3.41 -3.22
C MET A 125 6.91 -2.79 -1.82
N MET A 126 6.70 -3.59 -0.76
CA MET A 126 6.73 -3.07 0.62
C MET A 126 8.07 -2.39 0.93
N ASP A 127 9.20 -3.05 0.62
CA ASP A 127 10.53 -2.52 0.91
C ASP A 127 10.84 -1.28 0.09
N TYR A 128 10.42 -1.26 -1.17
CA TYR A 128 10.52 -0.10 -2.04
C TYR A 128 9.74 1.09 -1.50
N LEU A 129 8.49 0.91 -1.08
CA LEU A 129 7.68 1.98 -0.50
C LEU A 129 8.22 2.43 0.86
N ASN A 130 8.70 1.52 1.70
CA ASN A 130 9.35 1.86 2.97
C ASN A 130 10.63 2.68 2.76
N THR A 131 11.35 2.42 1.67
CA THR A 131 12.59 3.14 1.33
C THR A 131 12.33 4.51 0.73
N ASN A 132 11.31 4.62 -0.14
CA ASN A 132 11.08 5.82 -0.94
C ASN A 132 9.98 6.73 -0.37
N LEU A 133 9.12 6.23 0.52
CA LEU A 133 8.08 6.98 1.23
C LEU A 133 8.02 6.56 2.72
N PRO A 134 9.10 6.73 3.50
CA PRO A 134 9.12 6.38 4.92
C PRO A 134 8.21 7.29 5.78
N GLU A 135 7.87 8.48 5.30
CA GLU A 135 7.04 9.43 6.02
C GLU A 135 5.56 9.02 6.01
N TYR A 136 4.86 9.25 7.13
CA TYR A 136 3.46 8.87 7.24
C TYR A 136 2.56 9.74 6.35
N LEU A 137 1.90 9.11 5.37
CA LEU A 137 1.10 9.70 4.30
C LEU A 137 0.04 10.63 4.86
N TYR A 138 -0.70 10.21 5.88
CA TYR A 138 -1.75 11.05 6.48
C TYR A 138 -1.21 12.40 6.99
N ASN A 139 0.01 12.43 7.52
CA ASN A 139 0.58 13.65 8.08
C ASN A 139 1.15 14.58 7.02
N ASN A 140 1.67 14.02 5.92
CA ASN A 140 2.43 14.75 4.91
C ASN A 140 1.60 15.08 3.64
N LEU A 141 0.55 14.30 3.36
CA LEU A 141 -0.37 14.54 2.26
C LEU A 141 -1.45 15.57 2.60
N LEU A 142 -1.89 15.61 3.86
CA LEU A 142 -3.05 16.41 4.26
C LEU A 142 -2.64 17.70 4.99
N THR A 143 -3.28 18.79 4.62
CA THR A 143 -3.30 20.03 5.41
C THR A 143 -4.07 19.83 6.72
N ASP A 144 -3.86 20.71 7.70
CA ASP A 144 -4.59 20.68 8.96
C ASP A 144 -6.11 20.85 8.78
N GLU A 145 -6.53 21.61 7.78
CA GLU A 145 -7.95 21.74 7.42
C GLU A 145 -8.51 20.41 6.91
N GLN A 146 -7.80 19.73 6.02
CA GLN A 146 -8.21 18.42 5.51
C GLN A 146 -8.25 17.37 6.62
N LYS A 147 -7.25 17.34 7.51
CA LYS A 147 -7.24 16.44 8.68
C LYS A 147 -8.47 16.66 9.57
N LYS A 148 -8.82 17.92 9.85
CA LYS A 148 -10.05 18.29 10.58
C LYS A 148 -11.31 17.83 9.84
N SER A 149 -11.35 18.02 8.53
CA SER A 149 -12.48 17.63 7.68
C SER A 149 -12.71 16.10 7.70
N PHE A 150 -11.64 15.32 7.52
CA PHE A 150 -11.69 13.85 7.51
C PHE A 150 -12.02 13.26 8.87
N SER A 151 -11.46 13.83 9.95
CA SER A 151 -11.85 13.45 11.30
C SER A 151 -13.35 13.67 11.52
N ASN A 152 -13.87 14.85 11.19
CA ASN A 152 -15.28 15.18 11.46
C ASN A 152 -16.30 14.36 10.65
N SER A 153 -15.95 13.92 9.43
CA SER A 153 -16.84 13.15 8.57
C SER A 153 -16.97 11.68 8.99
N THR A 154 -15.86 11.07 9.43
CA THR A 154 -15.84 9.65 9.83
C THR A 154 -16.64 9.35 11.10
N TRP A 155 -16.86 10.35 11.96
CA TRP A 155 -17.69 10.20 13.17
C TRP A 155 -19.18 10.45 12.95
N LYS A 156 -19.58 11.10 11.85
CA LYS A 156 -20.97 11.54 11.63
C LYS A 156 -21.38 11.21 10.19
N ARG A 157 -21.70 9.95 9.90
CA ARG A 157 -22.34 9.49 8.65
C ARG A 157 -23.67 10.23 8.42
N GLN A 158 -23.60 11.41 7.83
CA GLN A 158 -24.73 12.21 7.35
C GLN A 158 -24.47 12.51 5.88
N VAL A 159 -25.42 12.15 5.00
CA VAL A 159 -25.27 12.22 3.53
C VAL A 159 -24.75 13.58 3.04
N GLY A 160 -25.22 14.69 3.60
CA GLY A 160 -24.76 16.04 3.22
C GLY A 160 -23.32 16.38 3.66
N LYS A 161 -22.82 15.79 4.75
CA LYS A 161 -21.43 16.00 5.19
C LYS A 161 -20.45 15.23 4.31
N ILE A 162 -20.78 13.98 3.96
CA ILE A 162 -19.92 13.14 3.11
C ILE A 162 -19.73 13.81 1.74
N GLN A 163 -20.82 14.28 1.12
CA GLN A 163 -20.74 14.99 -0.17
C GLN A 163 -19.83 16.22 -0.10
N SER A 164 -20.01 17.09 0.89
CA SER A 164 -19.19 18.30 1.02
C SER A 164 -17.70 18.01 1.20
N VAL A 165 -17.33 16.92 1.91
CA VAL A 165 -15.92 16.54 2.03
C VAL A 165 -15.38 15.97 0.72
N LYS A 166 -16.19 15.22 -0.04
CA LYS A 166 -15.85 14.72 -1.38
C LYS A 166 -15.53 15.86 -2.34
N ASP A 167 -16.38 16.88 -2.40
CA ASP A 167 -16.18 18.04 -3.28
C ASP A 167 -14.86 18.79 -2.97
N LYS A 168 -14.46 18.82 -1.69
CA LYS A 168 -13.20 19.45 -1.24
C LYS A 168 -11.96 18.58 -1.44
N ASN A 169 -12.12 17.29 -1.69
CA ASN A 169 -11.00 16.34 -1.77
C ASN A 169 -11.23 15.37 -2.95
N PRO A 170 -11.20 15.89 -4.20
CA PRO A 170 -11.59 15.12 -5.38
C PRO A 170 -10.67 13.93 -5.66
N GLU A 171 -9.42 13.95 -5.19
CA GLU A 171 -8.47 12.85 -5.34
C GLU A 171 -8.73 11.65 -4.40
N PHE A 172 -9.75 11.73 -3.54
CA PHE A 172 -10.03 10.72 -2.52
C PHE A 172 -11.34 9.95 -2.76
N ILE A 173 -11.28 8.63 -2.60
CA ILE A 173 -12.44 7.80 -2.28
C ILE A 173 -12.66 7.89 -0.77
N LEU A 174 -13.71 8.60 -0.37
CA LEU A 174 -14.02 8.89 1.03
C LEU A 174 -15.20 8.09 1.58
N ASP A 175 -16.13 7.70 0.70
CA ASP A 175 -17.27 6.89 1.12
C ASP A 175 -16.80 5.45 1.37
N PRO A 176 -17.06 4.87 2.56
CA PRO A 176 -16.57 3.52 2.89
C PRO A 176 -17.16 2.43 2.00
N ASP A 177 -18.39 2.60 1.51
CA ASP A 177 -19.05 1.60 0.67
C ASP A 177 -18.47 1.69 -0.75
N GLU A 178 -18.26 2.91 -1.27
CA GLU A 178 -17.52 3.16 -2.53
C GLU A 178 -16.09 2.60 -2.47
N ALA A 179 -15.39 2.80 -1.35
CA ALA A 179 -14.06 2.24 -1.12
C ALA A 179 -14.08 0.70 -1.12
N GLY A 180 -15.04 0.11 -0.42
CA GLY A 180 -15.22 -1.34 -0.35
C GLY A 180 -15.47 -1.95 -1.73
N GLU A 181 -16.38 -1.36 -2.50
CA GLU A 181 -16.71 -1.82 -3.87
C GLU A 181 -15.50 -1.67 -4.80
N TYR A 182 -14.79 -0.55 -4.73
CA TYR A 182 -13.59 -0.34 -5.55
C TYR A 182 -12.51 -1.38 -5.24
N MET A 183 -12.23 -1.66 -3.97
CA MET A 183 -11.27 -2.69 -3.58
C MET A 183 -11.71 -4.10 -3.99
N ALA A 184 -13.00 -4.41 -3.84
CA ALA A 184 -13.57 -5.68 -4.28
C ALA A 184 -13.39 -5.88 -5.79
N LYS A 185 -13.65 -4.83 -6.57
CA LYS A 185 -13.46 -4.81 -8.02
C LYS A 185 -12.00 -5.09 -8.41
N ILE A 186 -11.03 -4.35 -7.89
CA ILE A 186 -9.61 -4.49 -8.30
C ILE A 186 -9.02 -5.84 -7.86
N LEU A 187 -9.45 -6.37 -6.71
CA LEU A 187 -8.98 -7.67 -6.20
C LEU A 187 -9.76 -8.85 -6.80
N GLY A 188 -10.88 -8.59 -7.48
CA GLY A 188 -11.65 -9.61 -8.21
C GLY A 188 -12.57 -10.46 -7.33
N TYR A 189 -13.17 -9.88 -6.30
CA TYR A 189 -14.17 -10.53 -5.45
C TYR A 189 -15.45 -9.68 -5.34
N LYS A 190 -16.54 -10.25 -4.83
CA LYS A 190 -17.77 -9.48 -4.54
C LYS A 190 -17.72 -8.96 -3.11
N LEU A 191 -18.05 -7.69 -2.88
CA LEU A 191 -18.02 -7.12 -1.52
C LEU A 191 -18.84 -7.93 -0.50
N SER A 192 -19.95 -8.55 -0.93
CA SER A 192 -20.77 -9.45 -0.10
C SER A 192 -20.03 -10.69 0.43
N ASP A 193 -18.95 -11.08 -0.23
CA ASP A 193 -18.13 -12.25 0.13
C ASP A 193 -17.02 -11.88 1.12
N ALA A 194 -16.78 -10.58 1.34
CA ALA A 194 -15.79 -10.09 2.26
C ALA A 194 -16.16 -10.44 3.72
N PRO A 195 -15.20 -10.92 4.53
CA PRO A 195 -15.37 -11.13 5.95
C PRO A 195 -15.81 -9.84 6.65
N ARG A 196 -16.75 -9.93 7.60
CA ARG A 196 -17.28 -8.76 8.30
C ARG A 196 -16.34 -8.20 9.38
N ASP A 197 -15.50 -9.05 9.94
CA ASP A 197 -14.48 -8.68 10.93
C ASP A 197 -13.43 -9.78 11.10
N GLY A 198 -12.55 -9.62 12.09
CA GLY A 198 -11.47 -10.58 12.38
C GLY A 198 -11.93 -11.93 12.93
N SER A 199 -13.16 -12.04 13.42
CA SER A 199 -13.77 -13.25 13.98
C SER A 199 -14.61 -14.04 12.98
N ASP A 200 -14.84 -13.48 11.80
CA ASP A 200 -15.62 -14.13 10.74
C ASP A 200 -14.96 -15.47 10.32
N PRO A 201 -15.68 -16.61 10.40
CA PRO A 201 -15.13 -17.91 10.08
C PRO A 201 -14.68 -18.05 8.62
N LYS A 202 -15.19 -17.22 7.71
CA LYS A 202 -14.80 -17.21 6.29
C LYS A 202 -13.48 -16.50 6.04
N ARG A 203 -12.91 -15.80 7.03
CA ARG A 203 -11.74 -14.94 6.84
C ARG A 203 -10.53 -15.67 6.29
N SER A 204 -10.22 -16.85 6.81
CA SER A 204 -9.07 -17.62 6.35
C SER A 204 -9.24 -18.07 4.90
N GLU A 205 -10.39 -18.65 4.58
CA GLU A 205 -10.73 -19.12 3.22
C GLU A 205 -10.76 -17.94 2.22
N PHE A 206 -11.31 -16.80 2.62
CA PHE A 206 -11.31 -15.58 1.81
C PHE A 206 -9.88 -15.12 1.49
N LEU A 207 -9.02 -15.02 2.51
CA LEU A 207 -7.64 -14.58 2.33
C LEU A 207 -6.85 -15.54 1.44
N GLU A 208 -7.02 -16.85 1.63
CA GLU A 208 -6.40 -17.88 0.79
C GLU A 208 -6.78 -17.71 -0.68
N LYS A 209 -8.09 -17.58 -0.97
CA LYS A 209 -8.58 -17.34 -2.34
C LYS A 209 -8.00 -16.07 -2.98
N ILE A 210 -7.94 -14.97 -2.23
CA ILE A 210 -7.38 -13.72 -2.74
C ILE A 210 -5.88 -13.86 -3.02
N LEU A 211 -5.12 -14.43 -2.09
CA LEU A 211 -3.68 -14.62 -2.25
C LEU A 211 -3.36 -15.56 -3.41
N ASP A 212 -4.12 -16.64 -3.59
CA ASP A 212 -3.95 -17.57 -4.71
C ASP A 212 -4.31 -16.92 -6.06
N SER A 213 -5.36 -16.08 -6.08
CA SER A 213 -5.70 -15.27 -7.25
C SER A 213 -4.57 -14.31 -7.62
N ILE A 214 -3.97 -13.63 -6.63
CA ILE A 214 -2.82 -12.73 -6.84
C ILE A 214 -1.62 -13.51 -7.40
N LYS A 215 -1.22 -14.61 -6.77
CA LYS A 215 -0.12 -15.47 -7.24
C LYS A 215 -0.34 -15.93 -8.67
N THR A 216 -1.54 -16.42 -8.96
CA THR A 216 -1.90 -16.89 -10.31
C THR A 216 -1.76 -15.77 -11.34
N LYS A 217 -2.20 -14.56 -11.03
CA LYS A 217 -2.05 -13.40 -11.92
C LYS A 217 -0.56 -13.04 -12.12
N LEU A 218 0.23 -12.98 -11.04
CA LEU A 218 1.67 -12.68 -11.13
C LEU A 218 2.44 -13.74 -11.94
N ASP A 219 2.10 -15.02 -11.78
CA ASP A 219 2.73 -16.11 -12.53
C ASP A 219 2.38 -16.09 -14.03
N ILE A 220 1.22 -15.52 -14.40
CA ILE A 220 0.89 -15.27 -15.81
C ILE A 220 1.81 -14.17 -16.36
N PHE A 221 2.06 -13.10 -15.61
CA PHE A 221 2.92 -12.01 -16.04
C PHE A 221 4.39 -12.42 -16.22
N LYS A 222 4.91 -13.35 -15.41
CA LYS A 222 6.27 -13.91 -15.57
C LYS A 222 6.50 -14.66 -16.90
N LYS A 223 5.44 -15.00 -17.64
CA LYS A 223 5.52 -15.77 -18.89
C LYS A 223 5.61 -14.89 -20.15
N PHE A 224 5.54 -13.57 -20.00
CA PHE A 224 5.62 -12.58 -21.08
C PHE A 224 6.82 -11.67 -20.86
#